data_AF-A0A069APT2-F1
#
_entry.id   AF-A0A069APT2-F1
#
_cell.length_a   1.000
_cell.length_b   1.000
_cell.length_c   1.000
_cell.angle_alpha   90.00
_cell.angle_beta   90.00
_cell.angle_gamma   90.00
#
_symmetry.space_group_name_H-M   'P 1'
#
loop_
_entity.id
_entity.type
_entity.pdbx_description
1 polymer ?
#
loop_
_entity_poly.entity_id
_entity_poly.type
_entity_poly.pdbx_seq_one_letter_code
_entity_poly.pdbx_strand_id
1 'polypeptide(L)'
;MVANEQAVTRLVQMGEKRKHIHIIGSPDLDVMASSTLPSLEEVKEYYGLPYENYGISMFHPVTTEAHLMPQYAAQYFKALELSGQNIISIYPNNDTGTESILQELLKYQSDKFIAFPSIRFEYFFSLIETC
;
A
#
# COMPACT_ATOMS: atom_id res chain seq x y z
N MET A 1 -10.89 13.71 16.10
CA MET A 1 -11.57 13.71 14.78
C MET A 1 -11.66 12.28 14.29
N VAL A 2 -12.68 11.91 13.51
CA VAL A 2 -12.87 10.53 13.03
C VAL A 2 -13.47 10.50 11.62
N ALA A 3 -13.34 9.36 10.94
CA ALA A 3 -13.82 9.19 9.57
C ALA A 3 -15.32 8.90 9.46
N ASN A 4 -15.94 8.26 10.47
CA ASN A 4 -17.32 7.80 10.38
C ASN A 4 -17.99 7.63 11.76
N GLU A 5 -19.31 7.39 11.75
CA GLU A 5 -20.14 7.19 12.95
C GLU A 5 -19.72 5.96 13.77
N GLN A 6 -19.22 4.91 13.13
CA GLN A 6 -18.75 3.72 13.84
C GLN A 6 -17.53 4.05 14.71
N ALA A 7 -16.61 4.87 14.21
CA ALA A 7 -15.47 5.35 14.96
C ALA A 7 -15.89 6.26 16.13
N VAL A 8 -16.91 7.11 15.96
CA VAL A 8 -17.50 7.88 17.08
C VAL A 8 -17.98 6.94 18.19
N THR A 9 -18.72 5.90 17.81
CA THR A 9 -19.29 4.94 18.75
C THR A 9 -18.18 4.25 19.57
N ARG A 10 -17.10 3.82 18.91
CA ARG A 10 -15.95 3.19 19.59
C ARG A 10 -15.26 4.14 20.55
N LEU A 11 -15.00 5.39 20.16
CA LEU A 11 -14.34 6.37 21.03
C LEU A 11 -15.19 6.71 22.27
N VAL A 12 -16.51 6.87 22.11
CA VAL A 12 -17.40 7.08 23.25
C VAL A 12 -17.35 5.89 24.21
N GLN A 13 -17.32 4.65 23.70
CA GLN A 13 -17.17 3.45 24.52
C GLN A 13 -15.81 3.39 25.25
N MET A 14 -14.75 3.95 24.65
CA MET A 14 -13.43 4.08 25.26
C MET A 14 -13.33 5.23 26.27
N GLY A 15 -14.41 6.00 26.48
CA GLY A 15 -14.50 7.05 27.49
C GLY A 15 -14.33 8.48 26.96
N GLU A 16 -14.19 8.66 25.64
CA GLU A 16 -14.10 9.99 25.05
C GLU A 16 -15.43 10.76 25.16
N LYS A 17 -15.33 12.07 25.46
CA LYS A 17 -16.52 12.94 25.53
C LYS A 17 -16.98 13.24 24.11
N ARG A 18 -18.24 12.91 23.79
CA ARG A 18 -18.83 13.12 22.45
C ARG A 18 -18.62 14.54 21.89
N LYS A 19 -18.65 15.57 22.75
CA LYS A 19 -18.42 16.97 22.35
C LYS A 19 -17.01 17.27 21.80
N HIS A 20 -16.04 16.37 21.97
CA HIS A 20 -14.69 16.48 21.42
C HIS A 20 -14.47 15.61 20.17
N ILE A 21 -15.49 14.86 19.75
CA ILE A 21 -15.40 13.97 18.60
C ILE A 21 -16.12 14.63 17.43
N HIS A 22 -15.39 14.85 16.35
CA HIS A 22 -15.89 15.46 15.11
C HIS A 22 -15.67 14.49 13.96
N ILE A 23 -16.73 14.19 13.21
CA ILE A 23 -16.64 13.40 11.97
C ILE A 23 -16.23 14.36 10.86
N ILE A 24 -15.08 14.11 10.25
CA ILE A 24 -14.54 14.93 9.16
C ILE A 24 -14.39 14.15 7.84
N GLY A 25 -14.70 12.85 7.84
CA GLY A 25 -14.44 11.98 6.70
C GLY A 25 -12.98 11.53 6.63
N SER A 26 -12.54 11.15 5.43
CA SER A 26 -11.16 10.71 5.15
C SER A 26 -10.45 11.80 4.36
N PRO A 27 -9.41 12.44 4.93
CA PRO A 27 -8.56 13.37 4.19
C PRO A 27 -7.93 12.74 2.94
N ASP A 28 -7.68 11.43 2.96
CA ASP A 28 -7.10 10.71 1.83
C ASP A 28 -8.05 10.70 0.63
N LEU A 29 -9.37 10.55 0.87
CA LEU A 29 -10.38 10.64 -0.19
C LEU A 29 -10.47 12.06 -0.78
N ASP A 30 -10.25 13.08 0.04
CA ASP A 30 -10.22 14.47 -0.45
C ASP A 30 -9.03 14.68 -1.40
N VAL A 31 -7.88 14.07 -1.11
CA VAL A 31 -6.70 14.09 -1.99
C VAL A 31 -6.96 13.30 -3.28
N MET A 32 -7.60 12.12 -3.19
CA MET A 32 -7.97 11.35 -4.39
C MET A 32 -8.93 12.11 -5.31
N ALA A 33 -9.82 12.92 -4.74
CA ALA A 33 -10.75 13.77 -5.51
C ALA A 33 -10.11 15.08 -6.01
N SER A 34 -8.84 15.34 -5.68
CA SER A 34 -8.16 16.57 -6.07
C SER A 34 -7.79 16.58 -7.55
N SER A 35 -7.96 17.73 -8.20
CA SER A 35 -7.51 17.96 -9.58
C SER A 35 -5.98 18.14 -9.71
N THR A 36 -5.21 17.88 -8.65
CA THR A 36 -3.76 18.10 -8.58
C THR A 36 -2.95 16.81 -8.67
N LEU A 37 -3.58 15.66 -8.87
CA LEU A 37 -2.87 14.40 -9.06
C LEU A 37 -2.06 14.43 -10.36
N PRO A 38 -0.82 13.92 -10.36
CA PRO A 38 -0.03 13.81 -11.58
C PRO A 38 -0.70 12.84 -12.56
N SER A 39 -0.46 13.02 -13.86
CA SER A 39 -0.95 12.07 -14.88
C SER A 39 -0.26 10.70 -14.72
N LEU A 40 -0.93 9.61 -15.15
CA LEU A 40 -0.32 8.29 -15.18
C LEU A 40 0.97 8.28 -16.03
N GLU A 41 0.98 9.01 -17.14
CA GLU A 41 2.13 9.14 -18.03
C GLU A 41 3.32 9.76 -17.31
N GLU A 42 3.10 10.87 -16.58
CA GLU A 42 4.15 11.52 -15.78
C GLU A 42 4.70 10.56 -14.71
N VAL A 43 3.82 9.81 -14.05
CA VAL A 43 4.21 8.85 -13.01
C VAL A 43 5.02 7.69 -13.59
N LYS A 44 4.59 7.15 -14.74
CA LYS A 44 5.30 6.09 -15.46
C LYS A 44 6.66 6.56 -15.94
N GLU A 45 6.77 7.77 -16.48
CA GLU A 45 8.04 8.35 -16.89
C GLU A 45 8.98 8.56 -15.69
N TYR A 46 8.46 9.13 -14.58
CA TYR A 46 9.25 9.39 -13.38
C TYR A 46 9.85 8.12 -12.76
N TYR A 47 9.08 7.03 -12.71
CA TYR A 47 9.52 5.75 -12.14
C TYR A 47 10.08 4.77 -13.19
N GLY A 48 10.10 5.13 -14.47
CA GLY A 48 10.56 4.26 -15.56
C GLY A 48 9.72 2.99 -15.72
N LEU A 49 8.41 3.07 -15.52
CA LEU A 49 7.49 1.94 -15.54
C LEU A 49 7.13 1.57 -17.00
N PRO A 50 7.50 0.38 -17.50
CA PRO A 50 7.28 0.03 -18.90
C PRO A 50 5.92 -0.64 -19.17
N TYR A 51 5.06 -0.75 -18.16
CA TYR A 51 3.85 -1.59 -18.22
C TYR A 51 2.64 -0.82 -18.74
N GLU A 52 1.89 -1.42 -19.65
CA GLU A 52 0.52 -0.95 -19.95
C GLU A 52 -0.44 -1.38 -18.83
N ASN A 53 -0.46 -2.69 -18.53
CA ASN A 53 -1.25 -3.29 -17.45
C ASN A 53 -0.33 -3.80 -16.34
N TYR A 54 -0.66 -3.53 -15.08
CA TYR A 54 0.13 -3.92 -13.92
C TYR A 54 -0.73 -4.10 -12.67
N GLY A 55 -0.27 -4.93 -11.74
CA GLY A 55 -0.77 -4.97 -10.36
C GLY A 55 0.15 -4.18 -9.43
N ILE A 56 -0.42 -3.64 -8.35
CA ILE A 56 0.35 -3.03 -7.26
C ILE A 56 0.39 -4.00 -6.09
N SER A 57 1.58 -4.23 -5.53
CA SER A 57 1.79 -5.14 -4.40
C SER A 57 2.38 -4.38 -3.21
N MET A 58 1.69 -4.45 -2.07
CA MET A 58 2.14 -3.93 -0.78
C MET A 58 1.86 -4.98 0.28
N PHE A 59 2.91 -5.66 0.74
CA PHE A 59 2.78 -6.72 1.74
C PHE A 59 3.50 -6.30 3.02
N HIS A 60 2.74 -5.95 4.06
CA HIS A 60 3.27 -5.51 5.36
C HIS A 60 3.28 -6.67 6.36
N PRO A 61 4.22 -6.67 7.31
CA PRO A 61 4.26 -7.71 8.33
C PRO A 61 3.06 -7.60 9.27
N VAL A 62 2.53 -8.75 9.66
CA VAL A 62 1.61 -8.87 10.80
C VAL A 62 2.46 -9.07 12.05
N THR A 63 2.60 -8.02 12.87
CA THR A 63 3.56 -7.99 13.99
C THR A 63 3.33 -9.10 15.02
N THR A 64 2.08 -9.51 15.27
CA THR A 64 1.74 -10.63 16.16
C THR A 64 2.15 -12.00 15.63
N GLU A 65 2.49 -12.08 14.34
CA GLU A 65 2.80 -13.31 13.62
C GLU A 65 4.18 -13.22 12.94
N ALA A 66 5.09 -12.40 13.48
CA ALA A 66 6.42 -12.15 12.89
C ALA A 66 7.19 -13.44 12.53
N HIS A 67 7.03 -14.51 13.31
CA HIS A 67 7.65 -15.82 13.09
C HIS A 67 7.11 -16.57 11.85
N LEU A 68 5.92 -16.23 11.36
CA LEU A 68 5.29 -16.81 10.16
C LEU A 68 5.53 -15.97 8.91
N MET A 69 5.99 -14.72 9.05
CA MET A 69 6.21 -13.81 7.92
C MET A 69 7.12 -14.37 6.82
N PRO A 70 8.20 -15.13 7.11
CA PRO A 70 9.00 -15.75 6.05
C PRO A 70 8.17 -16.69 5.16
N GLN A 71 7.28 -17.50 5.77
CA GLN A 71 6.43 -18.43 5.04
C GLN A 71 5.38 -17.69 4.22
N TYR A 72 4.73 -16.68 4.80
CA TYR A 72 3.70 -15.91 4.12
C TYR A 72 4.27 -15.12 2.94
N ALA A 73 5.42 -14.47 3.13
CA ALA A 73 6.11 -13.76 2.07
C ALA A 73 6.46 -14.70 0.90
N ALA A 74 7.01 -15.89 1.20
CA ALA A 74 7.38 -16.86 0.16
C ALA A 74 6.16 -17.31 -0.65
N GLN A 75 5.04 -17.63 0.01
CA GLN A 75 3.80 -18.03 -0.65
C GLN A 75 3.19 -16.88 -1.47
N TYR A 76 3.18 -15.66 -0.91
CA TYR A 76 2.65 -14.47 -1.55
C TYR A 76 3.41 -14.10 -2.83
N PHE A 77 4.73 -13.95 -2.74
CA PHE A 77 5.53 -13.57 -3.90
C PHE A 77 5.59 -14.69 -4.95
N LYS A 78 5.55 -15.95 -4.53
CA LYS A 78 5.43 -17.06 -5.47
C LYS A 78 4.10 -17.02 -6.25
N ALA A 79 3.00 -16.70 -5.58
CA ALA A 79 1.71 -16.55 -6.24
C ALA A 79 1.70 -15.38 -7.23
N LEU A 80 2.33 -14.25 -6.88
CA LEU A 80 2.48 -13.12 -7.79
C LEU A 80 3.32 -13.48 -9.02
N GLU A 81 4.43 -14.18 -8.85
CA GLU A 81 5.25 -14.66 -9.98
C GLU A 81 4.44 -15.60 -10.90
N LEU A 82 3.72 -16.56 -10.33
CA LEU A 82 2.90 -17.52 -11.08
C LEU A 82 1.72 -16.86 -11.81
N SER A 83 1.27 -15.68 -11.37
CA SER A 83 0.22 -14.93 -12.06
C SER A 83 0.66 -14.45 -13.45
N GLY A 84 1.98 -14.31 -13.68
CA GLY A 84 2.55 -13.82 -14.93
C GLY A 84 2.27 -12.34 -15.25
N GLN A 85 1.61 -11.62 -14.33
CA GLN A 85 1.29 -10.20 -14.42
C GLN A 85 2.54 -9.35 -14.21
N ASN A 86 2.50 -8.12 -14.71
CA ASN A 86 3.50 -7.12 -14.35
C ASN A 86 3.17 -6.59 -12.96
N ILE A 87 4.13 -6.53 -12.06
CA ILE A 87 3.94 -6.12 -10.67
C ILE A 87 4.83 -4.94 -10.35
N ILE A 88 4.22 -3.90 -9.79
CA ILE A 88 4.89 -2.80 -9.10
C ILE A 88 4.77 -3.09 -7.61
N SER A 89 5.86 -3.53 -6.97
CA SER A 89 5.90 -3.72 -5.53
C SER A 89 6.44 -2.49 -4.82
N ILE A 90 5.86 -2.18 -3.66
CA ILE A 90 6.36 -1.15 -2.75
C ILE A 90 6.84 -1.87 -1.49
N TYR A 91 7.99 -1.44 -0.96
CA TYR A 91 8.58 -2.09 0.20
C TYR A 91 7.63 -2.09 1.42
N PRO A 92 7.73 -3.12 2.28
CA PRO A 92 7.01 -3.13 3.55
C PRO A 92 7.32 -1.90 4.42
N ASN A 93 6.46 -1.66 5.42
CA ASN A 93 6.71 -0.68 6.47
C ASN A 93 7.92 -1.10 7.34
N ASN A 94 8.26 -0.34 8.39
CA ASN A 94 9.42 -0.59 9.23
C ASN A 94 9.13 -1.41 10.50
N ASP A 95 8.03 -2.16 10.53
CA ASP A 95 7.64 -2.95 11.70
C ASP A 95 8.49 -4.23 11.88
N THR A 96 8.34 -4.89 13.03
CA THR A 96 8.98 -6.19 13.27
C THR A 96 8.43 -7.27 12.31
N GLY A 97 9.33 -7.92 11.57
CA GLY A 97 8.99 -8.92 10.54
C GLY A 97 9.24 -8.46 9.10
N THR A 98 9.46 -7.16 8.89
CA THR A 98 9.75 -6.56 7.58
C THR A 98 10.94 -7.17 6.86
N GLU A 99 12.02 -7.45 7.58
CA GLU A 99 13.27 -7.95 6.99
C GLU A 99 13.05 -9.24 6.19
N SER A 100 12.24 -10.17 6.72
CA SER A 100 11.94 -11.43 6.05
C SER A 100 11.12 -11.23 4.76
N ILE A 101 10.22 -10.25 4.75
CA ILE A 101 9.43 -9.89 3.57
C ILE A 101 10.33 -9.27 2.51
N LEU A 102 11.19 -8.33 2.90
CA LEU A 102 12.10 -7.64 1.99
C LEU A 102 13.09 -8.63 1.34
N GLN A 103 13.69 -9.51 2.15
CA GLN A 103 14.60 -10.54 1.64
C GLN A 103 13.94 -11.46 0.61
N GLU A 104 12.66 -11.78 0.80
CA GLU A 104 11.92 -12.62 -0.14
C GLU A 104 11.56 -11.83 -1.41
N LEU A 105 11.02 -10.62 -1.27
CA LEU A 105 10.67 -9.71 -2.37
C LEU A 105 11.83 -9.54 -3.37
N LEU A 106 13.05 -9.32 -2.85
CA LEU A 106 14.23 -9.07 -3.69
C LEU A 106 14.61 -10.26 -4.59
N LYS A 107 14.16 -11.48 -4.28
CA LYS A 107 14.41 -12.68 -5.11
C LYS A 107 13.59 -12.68 -6.40
N TYR A 108 12.48 -11.96 -6.44
CA TYR A 108 11.54 -11.95 -7.57
C TYR A 108 11.76 -10.77 -8.52
N GLN A 109 12.72 -9.88 -8.25
CA GLN A 109 13.01 -8.74 -9.11
C GLN A 109 13.33 -9.20 -10.55
N SER A 110 12.61 -8.64 -11.50
CA SER A 110 12.71 -8.96 -12.93
C SER A 110 12.09 -7.86 -13.78
N ASP A 111 12.17 -7.99 -15.11
CA ASP A 111 11.50 -7.08 -16.04
C ASP A 111 9.98 -7.03 -15.89
N LYS A 112 9.38 -8.03 -15.24
CA LYS A 112 7.94 -8.06 -14.92
C LYS A 112 7.64 -7.70 -13.47
N PHE A 113 8.64 -7.61 -12.61
CA PHE A 113 8.45 -7.43 -11.19
C PHE A 113 9.48 -6.43 -10.69
N ILE A 114 9.06 -5.18 -10.59
CA ILE A 114 9.91 -4.07 -10.13
C ILE A 114 9.49 -3.66 -8.72
N ALA A 115 10.46 -3.28 -7.90
CA ALA A 115 10.21 -2.94 -6.51
C ALA A 115 10.83 -1.58 -6.15
N PHE A 116 10.04 -0.74 -5.47
CA PHE A 116 10.45 0.58 -5.02
C PHE A 116 10.48 0.65 -3.49
N PRO A 117 11.50 1.27 -2.89
CA PRO A 117 11.52 1.53 -1.46
C PRO A 117 10.33 2.37 -0.98
N SER A 118 9.89 3.31 -1.81
CA SER A 118 8.71 4.13 -1.55
C SER A 118 8.21 4.76 -2.85
N ILE A 119 6.93 5.13 -2.85
CA ILE A 119 6.29 5.92 -3.91
C ILE A 119 5.68 7.16 -3.25
N ARG A 120 5.75 8.31 -3.94
CA ARG A 120 5.11 9.55 -3.45
C ARG A 120 3.61 9.34 -3.34
N PHE A 121 2.98 9.93 -2.33
CA PHE A 121 1.58 9.69 -2.01
C PHE A 121 0.63 9.97 -3.19
N GLU A 122 0.80 11.10 -3.87
CA GLU A 122 -0.02 11.49 -5.03
C GLU A 122 0.25 10.60 -6.25
N TYR A 123 1.51 10.17 -6.44
CA TYR A 123 1.90 9.28 -7.53
C TYR A 123 1.32 7.87 -7.31
N PHE A 124 1.26 7.42 -6.05
CA PHE A 124 0.63 6.16 -5.69
C PHE A 124 -0.86 6.14 -6.05
N PHE A 125 -1.59 7.23 -5.78
CA PHE A 125 -3.00 7.31 -6.18
C PHE A 125 -3.19 7.27 -7.69
N SER A 126 -2.32 7.96 -8.42
CA SER A 126 -2.34 7.93 -9.88
C SER A 126 -2.12 6.52 -10.43
N LEU A 127 -1.29 5.71 -9.76
CA LEU A 127 -1.07 4.31 -10.12
C LEU A 127 -2.26 3.41 -9.77
N ILE A 128 -2.90 3.61 -8.62
CA ILE A 128 -3.98 2.71 -8.15
C ILE A 128 -5.32 2.98 -8.85
N GLU A 129 -5.53 4.19 -9.37
CA GLU A 129 -6.73 4.54 -10.13
C GLU A 129 -6.80 3.76 -11.47
N THR A 130 -5.65 3.36 -12.01
CA THR A 130 -5.52 2.78 -13.35
C THR A 130 -4.98 1.36 -13.38
N CYS A 131 -4.78 0.72 -12.22
CA CYS A 131 -4.30 -0.67 -12.14
C CYS A 131 -5.40 -1.71 -12.35
#